data_AF-A0A8J7TVH2-F1
#
_entry.id   AF-A0A8J7TVH2-F1
#
_cell.length_a   1.000
_cell.length_b   1.000
_cell.length_c   1.000
_cell.angle_alpha   90.00
_cell.angle_beta   90.00
_cell.angle_gamma   90.00
#
_symmetry.space_group_name_H-M   'P 1'
#
loop_
_entity.id
_entity.type
_entity.pdbx_description
1 polymer ?
#
loop_
_entity_poly.entity_id
_entity_poly.type
_entity_poly.pdbx_seq_one_letter_code
_entity_poly.pdbx_strand_id
1 'polypeptide(L)'
;MNRITIPGGAGPRLFILSILLILSNSCLDLLAAELESRQLTHYIPQDFLETTVRKGEWVEVELAVKGGVRKGDVVRVWAGGSIDRGDGERPGQVTNGPDGVDPASLEGKKPAFALSSEPGHAFALLFKTESTGPTKSAPPGKPLEIKLTRDKEKLWVGFNDEKGRYQDNHLGKGLRHELDPLWVRIEVVRTTVD
;
A
#
# COMPACT_ATOMS: atom_id res chain seq x y z
N MET A 1 -20.28 11.12 -92.73
CA MET A 1 -20.32 11.96 -91.51
C MET A 1 -20.67 11.07 -90.34
N ASN A 2 -19.74 10.79 -89.43
CA ASN A 2 -20.01 10.19 -88.13
C ASN A 2 -19.07 10.83 -87.11
N ARG A 3 -19.63 11.66 -86.23
CA ARG A 3 -18.94 12.25 -85.08
C ARG A 3 -18.87 11.20 -83.98
N ILE A 4 -17.66 10.89 -83.52
CA ILE A 4 -17.44 10.21 -82.25
C ILE A 4 -17.11 11.30 -81.22
N THR A 5 -17.97 11.46 -80.24
CA THR A 5 -17.81 12.36 -79.10
C THR A 5 -17.40 11.50 -77.90
N ILE A 6 -16.24 11.77 -77.30
CA ILE A 6 -15.79 11.16 -76.03
C ILE A 6 -16.08 12.18 -74.91
N PRO A 7 -16.76 11.82 -73.81
CA PRO A 7 -17.02 12.75 -72.72
C PRO A 7 -15.86 12.77 -71.70
N GLY A 8 -15.51 13.99 -71.29
CA GLY A 8 -15.37 14.40 -69.89
C GLY A 8 -14.29 13.73 -69.03
N GLY A 9 -13.14 14.38 -68.92
CA GLY A 9 -12.12 14.06 -67.93
C GLY A 9 -12.59 14.34 -66.49
N ALA A 10 -12.48 13.33 -65.64
CA ALA A 10 -12.51 13.50 -64.18
C ALA A 10 -11.10 13.87 -63.70
N GLY A 11 -10.99 15.02 -63.03
CA GLY A 11 -9.72 15.62 -62.60
C GLY A 11 -9.02 14.92 -61.43
N PRO A 12 -7.75 15.29 -61.17
CA PRO A 12 -6.85 14.61 -60.23
C PRO A 12 -7.08 15.04 -58.76
N ARG A 13 -8.34 15.27 -58.36
CA ARG A 13 -8.67 15.76 -57.01
C ARG A 13 -8.98 14.66 -55.99
N LEU A 14 -9.20 13.41 -56.43
CA LEU A 14 -9.46 12.30 -55.51
C LEU A 14 -8.19 11.62 -54.95
N PHE A 15 -7.04 11.75 -55.61
CA PHE A 15 -5.83 11.02 -55.17
C PHE A 15 -5.13 11.62 -53.95
N ILE A 16 -5.33 12.92 -53.67
CA ILE A 16 -4.63 13.60 -52.57
C ILE A 16 -5.33 13.35 -51.22
N LEU A 17 -6.66 13.17 -51.19
CA LEU A 17 -7.38 12.86 -49.95
C LEU A 17 -7.13 11.42 -49.46
N SER A 18 -6.82 10.48 -50.35
CA SER A 18 -6.55 9.09 -49.96
C SER A 18 -5.20 8.91 -49.28
N ILE A 19 -4.19 9.72 -49.63
CA ILE A 19 -2.85 9.62 -49.03
C ILE A 19 -2.82 10.25 -47.64
N LEU A 20 -3.58 11.32 -47.39
CA LEU A 20 -3.64 11.97 -46.09
C LEU A 20 -4.38 11.12 -45.03
N LEU A 21 -5.39 10.34 -45.45
CA LEU A 21 -6.16 9.47 -44.54
C LEU A 21 -5.39 8.19 -44.13
N ILE A 22 -4.44 7.75 -44.97
CA ILE A 22 -3.58 6.59 -44.66
C ILE A 22 -2.44 7.00 -43.72
N LEU A 23 -1.95 8.24 -43.80
CA LEU A 23 -0.89 8.76 -42.90
C LEU A 23 -1.41 9.16 -41.51
N SER A 24 -2.71 9.42 -41.33
CA SER A 24 -3.30 9.70 -40.01
C SER A 24 -3.62 8.46 -39.17
N ASN A 25 -3.58 7.26 -39.76
CA ASN A 25 -3.95 6.01 -39.07
C ASN A 25 -2.74 5.18 -38.58
N SER A 26 -1.51 5.67 -38.75
CA SER A 26 -0.30 4.91 -38.36
C SER A 26 0.46 5.52 -37.18
N CYS A 27 -0.15 6.43 -36.43
CA CYS A 27 0.54 7.19 -35.37
C CYS A 27 -0.05 7.03 -33.96
N LEU A 28 -0.74 5.93 -33.66
CA LEU A 28 -1.35 5.70 -32.33
C LEU A 28 -1.02 4.36 -31.66
N ASP A 29 -0.22 3.48 -32.29
CA ASP A 29 0.10 2.16 -31.72
C ASP A 29 1.50 2.04 -31.08
N LEU A 30 2.23 3.15 -30.92
CA LEU A 30 3.48 3.14 -30.14
C LEU A 30 3.20 3.64 -28.71
N LEU A 31 3.47 2.77 -27.73
CA LEU A 31 3.38 2.93 -26.27
C LEU A 31 2.13 2.35 -25.58
N ALA A 32 1.59 1.24 -26.08
CA ALA A 32 1.02 0.25 -25.17
C ALA A 32 2.17 -0.66 -24.66
N ALA A 33 3.10 -0.08 -23.88
CA ALA A 33 4.07 -0.89 -23.17
C ALA A 33 3.29 -1.84 -22.24
N GLU A 34 3.49 -3.15 -22.42
CA GLU A 34 2.76 -4.19 -21.72
C GLU A 34 3.18 -4.13 -20.24
N LEU A 35 2.31 -3.55 -19.41
CA LEU A 35 2.58 -3.31 -17.99
C LEU A 35 2.43 -4.62 -17.23
N GLU A 36 3.48 -5.45 -17.20
CA GLU A 36 3.51 -6.63 -16.33
C GLU A 36 3.57 -6.18 -14.85
N SER A 37 2.51 -6.49 -14.09
CA SER A 37 2.49 -6.32 -12.63
C SER A 37 2.75 -7.66 -11.96
N ARG A 38 3.94 -7.83 -11.37
CA ARG A 38 4.22 -8.99 -10.50
C ARG A 38 3.87 -8.62 -9.06
N GLN A 39 2.90 -9.32 -8.50
CA GLN A 39 2.44 -9.15 -7.12
C GLN A 39 2.92 -10.33 -6.28
N LEU A 40 3.81 -10.08 -5.32
CA LEU A 40 4.14 -11.08 -4.31
C LEU A 40 3.36 -10.78 -3.04
N THR A 41 2.50 -11.70 -2.63
CA THR A 41 1.70 -11.59 -1.40
C THR A 41 2.27 -12.49 -0.32
N HIS A 42 2.48 -11.96 0.88
CA HIS A 42 2.78 -12.75 2.07
C HIS A 42 2.08 -12.21 3.31
N TYR A 43 1.72 -13.11 4.22
CA TYR A 43 1.13 -12.78 5.51
C TYR A 43 2.23 -12.76 6.58
N ILE A 44 2.18 -11.77 7.46
CA ILE A 44 3.09 -11.69 8.60
C ILE A 44 2.67 -12.74 9.66
N PRO A 45 3.59 -13.57 10.18
CA PRO A 45 3.28 -14.52 11.25
C PRO A 45 2.73 -13.85 12.51
N GLN A 46 1.79 -14.51 13.21
CA GLN A 46 1.19 -13.95 14.43
C GLN A 46 2.23 -13.70 15.53
N ASP A 47 3.16 -14.61 15.76
CA ASP A 47 4.20 -14.43 16.80
C ASP A 47 5.07 -13.20 16.56
N PHE A 48 5.31 -12.86 15.28
CA PHE A 48 6.01 -11.66 14.89
C PHE A 48 5.18 -10.40 15.21
N LEU A 49 3.88 -10.43 14.92
CA LEU A 49 2.96 -9.33 15.23
C LEU A 49 2.79 -9.15 16.75
N GLU A 50 2.67 -10.24 17.51
CA GLU A 50 2.61 -10.20 18.98
C GLU A 50 3.90 -9.60 19.55
N THR A 51 5.05 -9.97 19.00
CA THR A 51 6.34 -9.36 19.35
C THR A 51 6.35 -7.86 19.05
N THR A 52 5.78 -7.45 17.92
CA THR A 52 5.73 -6.05 17.48
C THR A 52 4.89 -5.20 18.43
N VAL A 53 3.73 -5.70 18.88
CA VAL A 53 2.86 -4.95 19.80
C VAL A 53 3.36 -4.94 21.24
N ARG A 54 4.38 -5.75 21.58
CA ARG A 54 4.94 -5.87 22.95
C ARG A 54 6.31 -5.22 23.18
N LYS A 55 7.05 -4.86 22.14
CA LYS A 55 8.43 -4.37 22.29
C LYS A 55 8.59 -2.85 22.31
N GLY A 56 7.65 -2.09 21.75
CA GLY A 56 7.75 -0.63 21.66
C GLY A 56 8.92 -0.13 20.82
N GLU A 57 9.39 -0.97 19.90
CA GLU A 57 10.49 -0.69 18.99
C GLU A 57 10.06 -1.01 17.54
N TRP A 58 10.86 -0.54 16.59
CA TRP A 58 10.68 -0.89 15.19
C TRP A 58 11.23 -2.29 14.92
N VAL A 59 10.41 -3.15 14.32
CA VAL A 59 10.80 -4.50 13.91
C VAL A 59 10.89 -4.54 12.38
N GLU A 60 12.00 -5.02 11.85
CA GLU A 60 12.20 -5.17 10.40
C GLU A 60 11.31 -6.29 9.85
N VAL A 61 10.62 -6.01 8.75
CA VAL A 61 9.82 -6.98 8.01
C VAL A 61 10.60 -7.43 6.79
N GLU A 62 10.84 -8.74 6.68
CA GLU A 62 11.54 -9.31 5.54
C GLU A 62 10.63 -9.37 4.31
N LEU A 63 10.97 -8.58 3.29
CA LEU A 63 10.30 -8.63 1.99
C LEU A 63 10.95 -9.72 1.13
N ALA A 64 10.42 -10.95 1.21
CA ALA A 64 10.95 -12.14 0.53
C ALA A 64 10.71 -12.17 -1.01
N VAL A 65 10.98 -11.05 -1.70
CA VAL A 65 10.89 -10.94 -3.16
C VAL A 65 12.14 -11.52 -3.81
N LYS A 66 11.97 -12.45 -4.74
CA LYS A 66 13.09 -13.02 -5.52
C LYS A 66 13.87 -11.90 -6.24
N GLY A 67 15.16 -11.79 -5.94
CA GLY A 67 16.03 -10.73 -6.47
C GLY A 67 15.93 -9.39 -5.72
N GLY A 68 15.18 -9.33 -4.62
CA GLY A 68 14.96 -8.15 -3.80
C GLY A 68 13.94 -7.17 -4.36
N VAL A 69 13.53 -6.24 -3.50
CA VAL A 69 12.75 -5.06 -3.90
C VAL A 69 13.62 -4.05 -4.64
N ARG A 70 13.01 -3.26 -5.51
CA ARG A 70 13.67 -2.27 -6.36
C ARG A 70 13.08 -0.89 -6.12
N LYS A 71 13.87 0.14 -6.45
CA LYS A 71 13.38 1.51 -6.53
C LYS A 71 12.17 1.56 -7.48
N GLY A 72 11.10 2.21 -7.03
CA GLY A 72 9.86 2.35 -7.79
C GLY A 72 8.82 1.26 -7.54
N ASP A 73 9.20 0.14 -6.91
CA ASP A 73 8.23 -0.84 -6.43
C ASP A 73 7.27 -0.17 -5.43
N VAL A 74 6.02 -0.63 -5.40
CA VAL A 74 5.01 -0.17 -4.44
C VAL A 74 4.72 -1.31 -3.46
N VAL A 75 5.00 -1.06 -2.19
CA VAL A 75 4.61 -1.95 -1.10
C VAL A 75 3.20 -1.58 -0.66
N ARG A 76 2.26 -2.51 -0.80
CA ARG A 76 0.89 -2.39 -0.29
C ARG A 76 0.77 -3.18 0.99
N VAL A 77 0.41 -2.49 2.07
CA VAL A 77 0.22 -3.08 3.39
C VAL A 77 -1.27 -3.08 3.71
N TRP A 78 -1.82 -4.25 3.93
CA TRP A 78 -3.18 -4.46 4.39
C TRP A 78 -3.13 -4.94 5.83
N ALA A 79 -3.97 -4.37 6.69
CA ALA A 79 -4.10 -4.84 8.06
C ALA A 79 -5.57 -4.87 8.48
N GLY A 80 -5.87 -5.77 9.40
CA GLY A 80 -7.19 -5.87 10.03
C GLY A 80 -7.10 -6.67 11.32
N GLY A 81 -8.26 -6.88 11.94
CA GLY A 81 -8.34 -7.45 13.29
C GLY A 81 -8.22 -6.39 14.37
N SER A 82 -7.95 -6.84 15.59
CA SER A 82 -7.91 -5.98 16.78
C SER A 82 -6.60 -6.14 17.56
N ILE A 83 -6.27 -5.11 18.34
CA ILE A 83 -5.17 -5.10 19.32
C ILE A 83 -5.78 -4.67 20.65
N ASP A 84 -5.61 -5.48 21.69
CA ASP A 84 -5.91 -5.13 23.08
C ASP A 84 -4.70 -4.42 23.70
N ARG A 85 -4.96 -3.30 24.39
CA ARG A 85 -3.94 -2.43 24.99
C ARG A 85 -3.74 -2.64 26.48
N GLY A 86 -4.43 -3.60 27.10
CA GLY A 86 -4.18 -3.99 28.49
C GLY A 86 -4.58 -2.96 29.57
N ASP A 87 -5.19 -1.84 29.19
CA ASP A 87 -5.68 -0.77 30.09
C ASP A 87 -7.07 -1.09 30.71
N GLY A 88 -7.63 -2.27 30.46
CA GLY A 88 -8.95 -2.69 30.95
C GLY A 88 -8.91 -3.41 32.28
N GLU A 89 -10.04 -3.45 32.99
CA GLU A 89 -10.23 -4.35 34.14
C GLU A 89 -10.24 -5.82 33.71
N ARG A 90 -10.56 -6.09 32.44
CA ARG A 90 -10.57 -7.41 31.83
C ARG A 90 -9.96 -7.37 30.42
N PRO A 91 -9.34 -8.46 29.96
CA PRO A 91 -8.89 -8.59 28.59
C PRO A 91 -10.01 -8.35 27.57
N GLY A 92 -9.69 -7.64 26.49
CA GLY A 92 -10.58 -7.29 25.40
C GLY A 92 -11.42 -6.02 25.63
N GLN A 93 -11.25 -5.30 26.73
CA GLN A 93 -12.02 -4.08 27.00
C GLN A 93 -11.45 -2.85 26.29
N VAL A 94 -10.13 -2.73 26.18
CA VAL A 94 -9.46 -1.57 25.59
C VAL A 94 -8.80 -1.99 24.29
N THR A 95 -9.63 -2.21 23.28
CA THR A 95 -9.21 -2.70 21.98
C THR A 95 -9.39 -1.66 20.88
N ASN A 96 -8.49 -1.64 19.90
CA ASN A 96 -8.67 -0.87 18.67
C ASN A 96 -8.15 -1.63 17.45
N GLY A 97 -8.52 -1.13 16.27
CA GLY A 97 -8.02 -1.62 15.00
C GLY A 97 -6.57 -1.18 14.72
N PRO A 98 -5.92 -1.73 13.69
CA PRO A 98 -4.55 -1.39 13.33
C PRO A 98 -4.36 0.06 12.89
N ASP A 99 -5.42 0.76 12.50
CA ASP A 99 -5.42 2.18 12.12
C ASP A 99 -5.44 3.15 13.32
N GLY A 100 -5.50 2.59 14.54
CA GLY A 100 -5.41 3.31 15.80
C GLY A 100 -6.74 3.82 16.32
N VAL A 101 -6.67 4.87 17.14
CA VAL A 101 -7.86 5.58 17.64
C VAL A 101 -8.00 6.94 16.99
N ASP A 102 -9.21 7.50 17.04
CA ASP A 102 -9.44 8.90 16.65
C ASP A 102 -8.64 9.83 17.58
N PRO A 103 -7.78 10.73 17.07
CA PRO A 103 -7.08 11.71 17.91
C PRO A 103 -8.00 12.55 18.78
N ALA A 104 -9.26 12.79 18.36
CA ALA A 104 -10.25 13.51 19.15
C ALA A 104 -10.65 12.75 20.44
N SER A 105 -10.54 11.41 20.44
CA SER A 105 -10.82 10.57 21.61
C SER A 105 -9.78 10.68 22.73
N LEU A 106 -8.65 11.34 22.47
CA LEU A 106 -7.60 11.53 23.48
C LEU A 106 -7.93 12.64 24.49
N GLU A 107 -9.03 13.39 24.32
CA GLU A 107 -9.52 14.41 25.28
C GLU A 107 -8.44 15.42 25.73
N GLY A 108 -7.49 15.75 24.86
CA GLY A 108 -6.38 16.66 25.18
C GLY A 108 -5.25 16.06 26.02
N LYS A 109 -5.34 14.76 26.38
CA LYS A 109 -4.19 14.00 26.88
C LYS A 109 -3.12 13.96 25.78
N LYS A 110 -1.86 14.09 26.19
CA LYS A 110 -0.69 13.94 25.31
C LYS A 110 0.11 12.73 25.78
N PRO A 111 -0.30 11.51 25.41
CA PRO A 111 0.42 10.32 25.80
C PRO A 111 1.86 10.38 25.29
N ALA A 112 2.78 9.87 26.10
CA ALA A 112 4.18 9.78 25.71
C ALA A 112 4.39 8.52 24.84
N PHE A 113 4.01 8.61 23.57
CA PHE A 113 4.12 7.52 22.61
C PHE A 113 5.58 7.13 22.33
N ALA A 114 5.84 5.85 22.08
CA ALA A 114 7.20 5.35 21.91
C ALA A 114 7.78 5.57 20.50
N LEU A 115 6.96 5.47 19.44
CA LEU A 115 7.44 5.45 18.06
C LEU A 115 7.23 6.76 17.30
N SER A 116 6.09 7.43 17.54
CA SER A 116 5.74 8.71 16.92
C SER A 116 4.89 9.57 17.85
N SER A 117 5.25 10.85 17.97
CA SER A 117 4.52 11.84 18.78
C SER A 117 3.30 12.44 18.06
N GLU A 118 3.03 12.04 16.81
CA GLU A 118 1.91 12.57 16.05
C GLU A 118 0.58 12.05 16.61
N PRO A 119 -0.38 12.91 16.96
CA PRO A 119 -1.66 12.46 17.52
C PRO A 119 -2.42 11.49 16.60
N GLY A 120 -2.29 11.66 15.29
CA GLY A 120 -2.87 10.79 14.26
C GLY A 120 -2.42 9.33 14.34
N HIS A 121 -1.28 9.08 14.98
CA HIS A 121 -0.64 7.77 15.13
C HIS A 121 -0.95 7.08 16.46
N ALA A 122 -1.82 7.66 17.29
CA ALA A 122 -2.15 7.12 18.60
C ALA A 122 -2.67 5.68 18.48
N PHE A 123 -1.99 4.77 19.17
CA PHE A 123 -2.34 3.35 19.26
C PHE A 123 -2.48 2.64 17.91
N ALA A 124 -1.78 3.12 16.88
CA ALA A 124 -1.83 2.53 15.54
C ALA A 124 -0.64 1.58 15.28
N LEU A 125 -0.82 0.62 14.37
CA LEU A 125 0.30 0.02 13.67
C LEU A 125 0.88 1.03 12.69
N LEU A 126 2.17 1.27 12.82
CA LEU A 126 2.93 2.16 11.98
C LEU A 126 3.87 1.35 11.11
N PHE A 127 4.10 1.87 9.91
CA PHE A 127 5.04 1.36 8.93
C PHE A 127 5.97 2.48 8.53
N LYS A 128 7.24 2.15 8.27
CA LYS A 128 8.19 3.07 7.67
C LYS A 128 9.19 2.32 6.81
N THR A 129 9.88 3.04 5.95
CA THR A 129 11.06 2.53 5.25
C THR A 129 12.29 3.33 5.67
N GLU A 130 13.42 3.12 4.99
CA GLU A 130 14.65 3.90 5.25
C GLU A 130 14.48 5.35 4.83
N SER A 131 13.64 5.58 3.82
CA SER A 131 13.44 6.88 3.20
C SER A 131 12.14 7.57 3.60
N THR A 132 11.18 6.86 4.19
CA THR A 132 9.91 7.44 4.66
C THR A 132 9.84 7.51 6.17
N GLY A 133 9.17 8.55 6.68
CA GLY A 133 8.78 8.59 8.09
C GLY A 133 7.72 7.54 8.45
N PRO A 134 7.33 7.47 9.74
CA PRO A 134 6.23 6.65 10.20
C PRO A 134 4.93 7.03 9.51
N THR A 135 4.22 6.03 8.98
CA THR A 135 2.88 6.17 8.41
C THR A 135 2.00 5.10 9.02
N LYS A 136 0.80 5.48 9.49
CA LYS A 136 -0.13 4.50 10.06
C LYS A 136 -0.79 3.62 9.02
N SER A 137 -1.24 2.45 9.46
CA SER A 137 -2.10 1.57 8.67
C SER A 137 -3.31 2.34 8.12
N ALA A 138 -3.69 2.03 6.89
CA ALA A 138 -4.98 2.46 6.36
C ALA A 138 -6.13 1.74 7.10
N PRO A 139 -7.35 2.31 7.08
CA PRO A 139 -8.54 1.63 7.59
C PRO A 139 -8.77 0.28 6.90
N PRO A 140 -9.45 -0.68 7.56
CA PRO A 140 -9.75 -1.97 6.99
C PRO A 140 -10.38 -1.88 5.59
N GLY A 141 -9.89 -2.72 4.67
CA GLY A 141 -10.36 -2.76 3.28
C GLY A 141 -9.63 -1.81 2.31
N LYS A 142 -8.65 -1.03 2.78
CA LYS A 142 -7.75 -0.25 1.93
C LYS A 142 -6.29 -0.57 2.23
N PRO A 143 -5.41 -0.65 1.22
CA PRO A 143 -3.99 -0.77 1.47
C PRO A 143 -3.40 0.59 1.85
N LEU A 144 -2.43 0.58 2.77
CA LEU A 144 -1.41 1.61 2.81
C LEU A 144 -0.44 1.34 1.64
N GLU A 145 -0.21 2.33 0.78
CA GLU A 145 0.75 2.22 -0.32
C GLU A 145 2.02 3.03 -0.01
N ILE A 146 3.17 2.36 -0.03
CA ILE A 146 4.49 2.97 0.16
C ILE A 146 5.31 2.73 -1.09
N LYS A 147 5.67 3.80 -1.79
CA LYS A 147 6.56 3.73 -2.96
C LYS A 147 8.01 3.70 -2.48
N LEU A 148 8.74 2.64 -2.85
CA LEU A 148 10.15 2.50 -2.52
C LEU A 148 10.99 3.47 -3.36
N THR A 149 11.96 4.10 -2.73
CA THR A 149 12.83 5.11 -3.37
C THR A 149 14.23 4.57 -3.63
N ARG A 150 14.57 3.39 -3.07
CA ARG A 150 15.87 2.73 -3.20
C ARG A 150 15.72 1.25 -3.50
N ASP A 151 16.76 0.66 -4.09
CA ASP A 151 16.85 -0.79 -4.22
C ASP A 151 17.15 -1.43 -2.87
N LYS A 152 16.58 -2.61 -2.64
CA LYS A 152 16.71 -3.38 -1.39
C LYS A 152 16.29 -2.60 -0.13
N GLU A 153 15.42 -1.62 -0.31
CA GLU A 153 14.91 -0.81 0.79
C GLU A 153 14.15 -1.69 1.78
N LYS A 154 14.42 -1.48 3.06
CA LYS A 154 13.82 -2.24 4.16
C LYS A 154 12.48 -1.63 4.58
N LEU A 155 11.60 -2.49 5.08
CA LEU A 155 10.33 -2.11 5.70
C LEU A 155 10.41 -2.40 7.20
N TRP A 156 9.91 -1.49 8.02
CA TRP A 156 9.72 -1.70 9.45
C TRP A 156 8.25 -1.56 9.81
N VAL A 157 7.84 -2.33 10.81
CA VAL A 157 6.56 -2.20 11.48
C VAL A 157 6.77 -1.98 12.97
N GLY A 158 5.87 -1.24 13.59
CA GLY A 158 5.85 -1.02 15.03
C GLY A 158 4.46 -0.62 15.50
N PHE A 159 4.14 -0.91 16.76
CA PHE A 159 2.89 -0.47 17.39
C PHE A 159 3.15 0.79 18.23
N ASN A 160 2.39 1.85 18.00
CA ASN A 160 2.63 3.14 18.65
C ASN A 160 1.76 3.32 19.89
N ASP A 161 2.24 2.75 20.99
CA ASP A 161 1.63 2.79 22.30
C ASP A 161 2.44 3.67 23.27
N GLU A 162 1.90 3.87 24.45
CA GLU A 162 2.56 4.62 25.51
C GLU A 162 3.82 3.91 25.99
N LYS A 163 4.89 4.69 26.22
CA LYS A 163 6.14 4.17 26.78
C LYS A 163 5.88 3.45 28.10
N GLY A 164 6.29 2.18 28.15
CA GLY A 164 6.14 1.33 29.33
C GLY A 164 4.80 0.58 29.44
N ARG A 165 3.85 0.76 28.51
CA ARG A 165 2.54 0.05 28.52
C ARG A 165 2.52 -1.23 27.67
N TYR A 166 3.61 -1.53 26.98
CA TYR A 166 3.65 -2.62 25.99
C TYR A 166 3.49 -4.06 26.53
N GLN A 167 3.74 -4.30 27.82
CA GLN A 167 3.72 -5.67 28.37
C GLN A 167 2.31 -6.25 28.43
N ASP A 168 1.29 -5.40 28.48
CA ASP A 168 -0.10 -5.80 28.60
C ASP A 168 -0.81 -5.84 27.24
N ASN A 169 -0.09 -5.55 26.15
CA ASN A 169 -0.64 -5.60 24.79
C ASN A 169 -0.78 -7.04 24.28
N HIS A 170 -1.87 -7.31 23.56
CA HIS A 170 -2.16 -8.62 22.97
C HIS A 170 -2.85 -8.49 21.61
N LEU A 171 -2.60 -9.42 20.67
CA LEU A 171 -3.41 -9.49 19.44
C LEU A 171 -4.82 -10.04 19.74
N GLY A 172 -5.83 -9.40 19.16
CA GLY A 172 -7.23 -9.79 19.21
C GLY A 172 -8.00 -9.19 20.38
N LYS A 173 -9.21 -9.72 20.60
CA LYS A 173 -10.09 -9.42 21.72
C LYS A 173 -10.16 -10.64 22.66
N GLY A 174 -10.38 -10.40 23.94
CA GLY A 174 -10.54 -11.45 24.94
C GLY A 174 -9.21 -12.01 25.46
N LEU A 175 -9.23 -13.23 26.00
CA LEU A 175 -8.03 -13.87 26.53
C LEU A 175 -7.23 -14.49 25.36
N ARG A 176 -6.05 -13.95 25.03
CA ARG A 176 -5.07 -14.58 24.11
C ARG A 176 -5.61 -14.99 22.72
N HIS A 177 -5.76 -14.04 21.79
CA HIS A 177 -6.02 -14.29 20.36
C HIS A 177 -7.36 -14.97 20.01
N GLU A 178 -8.24 -15.19 20.98
CA GLU A 178 -9.48 -15.96 20.80
C GLU A 178 -10.43 -15.34 19.76
N LEU A 179 -10.49 -14.01 19.71
CA LEU A 179 -11.42 -13.30 18.85
C LEU A 179 -10.69 -12.23 18.01
N ASP A 180 -11.01 -12.19 16.72
CA ASP A 180 -10.57 -11.13 15.79
C ASP A 180 -9.06 -10.82 15.84
N PRO A 181 -8.18 -11.84 15.67
CA PRO A 181 -6.75 -11.66 15.79
C PRO A 181 -6.23 -10.67 14.74
N LEU A 182 -5.28 -9.84 15.16
CA LEU A 182 -4.56 -8.96 14.24
C LEU A 182 -3.93 -9.77 13.12
N TRP A 183 -4.10 -9.30 11.89
CA TRP A 183 -3.41 -9.83 10.72
C TRP A 183 -2.85 -8.70 9.88
N VAL A 184 -1.72 -8.98 9.22
CA VAL A 184 -1.08 -8.07 8.26
C VAL A 184 -0.71 -8.87 7.02
N ARG A 185 -1.07 -8.33 5.85
CA ARG A 185 -0.72 -8.86 4.53
C ARG A 185 0.06 -7.81 3.78
N ILE A 186 1.22 -8.19 3.27
CA ILE A 186 2.07 -7.31 2.47
C ILE A 186 2.09 -7.82 1.04
N GLU A 187 1.95 -6.89 0.11
CA GLU A 187 2.07 -7.12 -1.32
C GLU A 187 3.16 -6.20 -1.88
N VAL A 188 4.08 -6.75 -2.66
CA VAL A 188 5.02 -5.92 -3.44
C VAL A 188 4.55 -5.92 -4.88
N VAL A 189 4.21 -4.73 -5.39
CA VAL A 189 3.77 -4.49 -6.76
C VAL A 189 4.94 -3.88 -7.52
N ARG A 190 5.45 -4.63 -8.49
CA ARG A 190 6.45 -4.12 -9.44
C ARG A 190 5.79 -3.78 -10.76
N THR A 191 5.92 -2.54 -11.17
CA THR A 191 5.55 -2.09 -12.50
C THR A 191 6.77 -2.19 -13.40
N THR A 192 6.76 -3.11 -14.37
CA THR A 192 7.71 -3.11 -15.48
C THR A 192 7.06 -2.46 -16.69
N VAL A 193 7.81 -1.58 -17.35
CA VAL A 193 7.47 -1.01 -18.65
C VAL A 193 8.57 -1.52 -19.56
N ASP A 194 8.21 -2.40 -20.49
CA ASP A 194 9.13 -2.91 -21.52
C ASP A 194 9.40 -1.85 -22.59
#